data_AF-A0A0C9VCG3-F1
#
_entry.id   AF-A0A0C9VCG3-F1
#
_cell.length_a   1.000
_cell.length_b   1.000
_cell.length_c   1.000
_cell.angle_alpha   90.00
_cell.angle_beta   90.00
_cell.angle_gamma   90.00
#
_symmetry.space_group_name_H-M   'P 1'
#
loop_
_entity.id
_entity.type
_entity.pdbx_description
1 polymer ?
#
loop_
_entity_poly.entity_id
_entity_poly.type
_entity_poly.pdbx_seq_one_letter_code
_entity_poly.pdbx_strand_id
1 'polypeptide(L)'
;MGPYRIIKELEPQTTFALDLLAELKSRDVHNAFHASLLRIHVPNDDRKFPGRQLDQVSATSMGANTKEWQVDRIISHSGAGKEAQFQLKWKSGDVT
;
A
#
# COMPACT_ATOMS: atom_id res chain seq x y z
N MET A 1 -1.83 1.52 7.03
CA MET A 1 -2.01 0.24 7.73
C MET A 1 -2.42 0.56 9.15
N GLY A 2 -3.68 0.31 9.48
CA GLY A 2 -4.26 0.67 10.77
C GLY A 2 -3.58 -0.05 11.94
N PRO A 3 -3.87 0.34 13.18
CA PRO A 3 -3.40 -0.41 14.34
C PRO A 3 -4.02 -1.82 14.31
N TYR A 4 -3.20 -2.84 14.46
CA TYR A 4 -3.65 -4.22 14.67
C TYR A 4 -3.51 -4.56 16.15
N ARG A 5 -4.55 -5.16 16.72
CA ARG A 5 -4.52 -5.59 18.12
C ARG A 5 -3.78 -6.92 18.23
N ILE A 6 -2.99 -7.09 19.28
CA ILE A 6 -2.42 -8.39 19.64
C ILE A 6 -3.55 -9.21 20.26
N ILE A 7 -3.80 -10.39 19.70
CA ILE A 7 -4.85 -11.31 20.17
C ILE A 7 -4.27 -12.44 21.03
N LYS A 8 -3.01 -12.82 20.78
CA LYS A 8 -2.37 -13.92 21.49
C LYS A 8 -0.85 -13.80 21.39
N GLU A 9 -0.16 -14.21 22.44
CA GLU A 9 1.27 -14.51 22.42
C GLU A 9 1.45 -15.99 22.06
N LEU A 10 2.18 -16.26 20.98
CA LEU A 10 2.44 -17.62 20.49
C LEU A 10 3.72 -18.18 21.10
N GLU A 11 4.73 -17.31 21.22
CA GLU A 11 6.00 -17.62 21.87
C GLU A 11 6.34 -16.48 22.83
N PRO A 12 6.87 -16.79 24.03
CA PRO A 12 7.15 -15.79 25.05
C PRO A 12 8.07 -14.67 24.55
N GLN A 13 7.53 -13.45 24.51
CA GLN A 13 8.18 -12.19 24.17
C GLN A 13 8.77 -12.12 22.74
N THR A 14 8.54 -13.12 21.90
CA THR A 14 9.08 -13.18 20.54
C THR A 14 7.99 -13.09 19.50
N THR A 15 6.94 -13.91 19.58
CA THR A 15 5.98 -14.06 18.48
C THR A 15 4.55 -13.79 18.94
N PHE A 16 3.88 -12.86 18.27
CA PHE A 16 2.53 -12.41 18.58
C PHE A 16 1.58 -12.62 17.41
N ALA A 17 0.38 -13.11 17.70
CA ALA A 17 -0.72 -13.15 16.75
C ALA A 17 -1.49 -11.83 16.76
N LEU A 18 -1.75 -11.26 15.57
CA LEU A 18 -2.47 -10.02 15.37
C LEU A 18 -3.90 -10.25 14.86
N ASP A 19 -4.83 -9.35 15.22
CA ASP A 19 -6.16 -9.30 14.59
C ASP A 19 -6.08 -8.58 13.24
N LEU A 20 -5.70 -9.33 12.20
CA LEU A 20 -5.61 -8.81 10.85
C LEU A 20 -7.01 -8.58 10.23
N LEU A 21 -7.09 -7.59 9.36
CA LEU A 21 -8.26 -7.33 8.52
C LEU A 21 -8.57 -8.53 7.61
N ALA A 22 -9.85 -8.73 7.31
CA ALA A 22 -10.32 -9.84 6.49
C ALA A 22 -9.63 -9.90 5.11
N GLU A 23 -9.35 -8.74 4.51
CA GLU A 23 -8.66 -8.62 3.22
C GLU A 23 -7.22 -9.13 3.24
N LEU A 24 -6.53 -9.06 4.38
CA LEU A 24 -5.19 -9.62 4.54
C LEU A 24 -5.28 -11.13 4.72
N LYS A 25 -6.25 -11.59 5.51
CA LYS A 25 -6.51 -13.02 5.70
C LYS A 25 -6.91 -13.72 4.39
N SER A 26 -7.68 -13.06 3.52
CA SER A 26 -8.08 -13.60 2.21
C SER A 26 -6.93 -13.73 1.21
N ARG A 27 -5.75 -13.21 1.54
CA ARG A 27 -4.52 -13.30 0.74
C ARG A 27 -3.46 -14.18 1.39
N ASP A 28 -3.88 -15.03 2.32
CA ASP A 28 -3.02 -15.93 3.08
C ASP A 28 -1.92 -15.23 3.89
N VAL A 29 -2.14 -13.97 4.29
CA VAL A 29 -1.21 -13.30 5.21
C VAL A 29 -1.35 -13.92 6.59
N HIS A 30 -0.29 -14.59 7.05
CA HIS A 30 -0.21 -15.14 8.40
C HIS A 30 -0.29 -14.03 9.44
N ASN A 31 -1.02 -14.29 10.52
CA ASN A 31 -1.21 -13.33 11.59
C ASN A 31 -0.13 -13.37 12.67
N ALA A 32 0.85 -14.28 12.57
CA ALA A 32 1.95 -14.42 13.50
C ALA A 32 3.15 -13.56 13.07
N PHE A 33 3.56 -12.62 13.93
CA PHE A 33 4.69 -11.73 13.67
C PHE A 33 5.67 -11.72 14.83
N HIS A 34 6.95 -11.66 14.51
CA HIS A 34 8.00 -11.46 15.50
C HIS A 34 7.95 -10.03 16.07
N ALA A 35 8.27 -9.86 17.35
CA ALA A 35 8.19 -8.62 18.11
C ALA A 35 8.99 -7.49 17.45
N SER A 36 10.12 -7.80 16.82
CA SER A 36 10.97 -6.84 16.10
C SER A 36 10.31 -6.22 14.86
N LEU A 37 9.26 -6.83 14.33
CA LEU A 37 8.48 -6.31 13.20
C LEU A 37 7.31 -5.42 13.65
N LEU A 38 6.93 -5.50 14.93
CA LEU A 38 5.84 -4.72 15.50
C LEU A 38 6.31 -3.29 15.77
N ARG A 39 5.46 -2.32 15.43
CA ARG A 39 5.71 -0.90 15.69
C ARG A 39 4.50 -0.30 16.38
N ILE A 40 4.75 0.57 17.36
CA ILE A 40 3.68 1.32 18.03
C ILE A 40 2.95 2.15 16.97
N HIS A 41 1.62 2.09 17.00
CA HIS A 41 0.81 2.87 16.09
C HIS A 41 0.91 4.36 16.42
N VAL A 42 1.25 5.16 15.41
CA VAL A 42 1.21 6.62 15.46
C VAL A 42 0.06 7.08 14.55
N PRO A 43 -0.93 7.82 15.07
CA PRO A 43 -2.02 8.35 14.26
C PRO A 43 -1.51 9.22 13.11
N ASN A 44 -2.22 9.20 11.98
CA ASN A 44 -1.89 10.04 10.83
C ASN A 44 -2.22 11.51 11.11
N ASP A 45 -1.37 12.42 10.62
CA ASP A 45 -1.69 13.85 10.57
C ASP A 45 -2.36 14.16 9.22
N ASP A 46 -3.69 14.20 9.21
CA ASP A 46 -4.48 14.37 7.99
C ASP A 46 -4.27 15.72 7.29
N ARG A 47 -3.72 16.72 8.00
CA ARG A 47 -3.38 18.03 7.40
C ARG A 47 -2.13 17.93 6.54
N LYS A 48 -1.18 17.06 6.89
CA LYS A 48 0.09 16.85 6.16
C LYS A 48 -0.01 15.74 5.14
N PHE A 49 -0.82 14.71 5.43
CA PHE A 49 -0.95 13.52 4.59
C PHE A 49 -2.43 13.19 4.33
N PRO A 50 -3.12 14.01 3.52
CA PRO A 50 -4.49 13.71 3.10
C PRO A 50 -4.53 12.43 2.26
N GLY A 51 -5.59 11.62 2.37
CA GLY A 51 -5.79 10.42 1.55
C GLY A 51 -5.08 9.14 2.04
N ARG A 52 -4.64 9.06 3.29
CA ARG A 52 -3.97 7.86 3.84
C ARG A 52 -4.93 6.74 4.25
N GLN A 53 -6.03 6.55 3.52
CA GLN A 53 -6.91 5.40 3.74
C GLN A 53 -6.18 4.11 3.37
N LEU A 54 -6.49 3.03 4.11
CA LEU A 54 -5.89 1.73 3.87
C LEU A 54 -6.04 1.33 2.41
N ASP A 55 -7.23 1.49 1.84
CA ASP A 55 -7.52 1.12 0.46
C ASP A 55 -6.65 1.90 -0.53
N GLN A 56 -6.39 3.18 -0.28
CA GLN A 56 -5.57 4.01 -1.17
C GLN A 56 -4.07 3.69 -1.08
N VAL A 57 -3.57 3.35 0.11
CA VAL A 57 -2.15 3.01 0.34
C VAL A 57 -1.86 1.54 0.04
N SER A 58 -2.83 0.66 0.30
CA SER A 58 -2.79 -0.75 -0.06
C SER A 58 -3.00 -0.97 -1.55
N ALA A 59 -3.82 -0.16 -2.23
CA ALA A 59 -4.02 -0.27 -3.67
C ALA A 59 -2.67 -0.25 -4.41
N THR A 60 -1.73 0.60 -3.99
CA THR A 60 -0.39 0.67 -4.62
C THR A 60 0.53 -0.53 -4.36
N SER A 61 0.25 -1.37 -3.35
CA SER A 61 1.11 -2.52 -2.98
C SER A 61 0.39 -3.87 -3.03
N MET A 62 -0.94 -3.88 -3.12
CA MET A 62 -1.78 -5.05 -2.96
C MET A 62 -2.88 -5.13 -4.04
N GLY A 63 -2.91 -4.27 -5.05
CA GLY A 63 -3.70 -4.52 -6.28
C GLY A 63 -5.23 -4.65 -6.08
N ALA A 64 -5.77 -4.30 -4.92
CA ALA A 64 -7.20 -4.13 -4.75
C ALA A 64 -7.53 -2.66 -4.99
N ASN A 65 -8.24 -2.41 -6.10
CA ASN A 65 -8.90 -1.16 -6.42
C ASN A 65 -7.96 0.03 -6.73
N THR A 66 -6.78 -0.21 -7.28
CA THR A 66 -6.18 0.81 -8.14
C THR A 66 -7.16 1.05 -9.28
N LYS A 67 -7.66 2.29 -9.41
CA LYS A 67 -8.19 2.77 -10.68
C LYS A 67 -7.02 2.81 -11.65
N GLU A 68 -6.65 1.64 -12.16
CA GLU A 68 -5.54 1.50 -13.08
C GLU A 68 -5.91 2.28 -14.34
N TRP A 69 -5.17 3.34 -14.60
CA TRP A 69 -5.38 4.11 -15.81
C TRP A 69 -4.80 3.34 -16.99
N GLN A 70 -5.67 2.95 -17.91
CA GLN A 70 -5.24 2.24 -19.10
C GLN A 70 -4.53 3.22 -20.05
N VAL A 71 -3.22 3.02 -20.21
CA VAL A 71 -2.40 3.74 -21.19
C VAL A 71 -2.62 3.12 -22.57
N ASP A 72 -2.76 3.96 -23.60
CA ASP A 72 -2.75 3.52 -25.01
C ASP A 72 -1.30 3.33 -25.48
N ARG A 73 -0.48 4.39 -25.40
CA ARG A 73 0.94 4.36 -25.77
C ARG A 73 1.73 5.53 -25.18
N ILE A 74 3.05 5.38 -25.14
CA ILE A 74 4.00 6.48 -24.93
C ILE A 74 4.17 7.22 -26.26
N ILE A 75 3.98 8.55 -26.25
CA ILE A 75 4.11 9.41 -27.42
C ILE A 75 5.55 9.94 -27.54
N SER A 76 6.14 10.35 -26.42
CA SER A 76 7.48 10.93 -26.40
C SER A 76 8.12 10.76 -25.02
N HIS A 77 9.44 11.01 -24.93
CA HIS A 77 10.15 11.09 -23.67
C HIS A 77 11.20 12.20 -23.73
N SER A 78 11.58 12.71 -22.56
CA SER A 78 12.65 13.69 -22.40
C SER A 78 13.45 13.38 -21.13
N GLY A 79 14.68 13.90 -21.04
CA GLY A 79 15.57 13.59 -19.91
C GLY A 79 16.17 12.17 -19.98
N ALA A 80 16.90 11.80 -18.92
CA ALA A 80 17.55 10.50 -18.80
C ALA A 80 17.70 10.09 -17.32
N GLY A 81 17.78 8.78 -17.06
CA GLY A 81 17.95 8.25 -15.71
C GLY A 81 16.74 8.57 -14.82
N LYS A 82 17.00 9.12 -13.62
CA LYS A 82 15.94 9.47 -12.65
C LYS A 82 15.10 10.68 -13.07
N GLU A 83 15.59 11.47 -14.02
CA GLU A 83 14.92 12.68 -14.52
C GLU A 83 14.15 12.41 -15.83
N ALA A 84 14.02 11.15 -16.24
CA ALA A 84 13.28 10.80 -17.44
C ALA A 84 11.78 11.07 -17.25
N GLN A 85 11.20 11.86 -18.16
CA GLN A 85 9.79 12.17 -18.22
C GLN A 85 9.20 11.58 -19.50
N PHE A 86 7.95 11.10 -19.42
CA PHE A 86 7.25 10.45 -20.53
C PHE A 86 5.94 11.15 -20.79
N GLN A 87 5.66 11.42 -22.06
CA GLN A 87 4.36 11.88 -22.51
C GLN A 87 3.52 10.67 -22.91
N LEU A 88 2.36 10.53 -22.31
CA LEU A 88 1.45 9.41 -22.45
C LEU A 88 0.20 9.81 -23.21
N LYS A 89 -0.31 8.88 -24.04
CA LYS A 89 -1.69 8.91 -24.51
C LYS A 89 -2.52 7.95 -23.67
N TRP A 90 -3.58 8.45 -23.07
CA TRP A 90 -4.54 7.63 -22.33
C TRP A 90 -5.55 7.00 -23.28
N LYS A 91 -6.14 5.87 -22.89
CA LYS A 91 -7.27 5.29 -23.65
C LYS A 91 -8.51 6.18 -23.70
N SER A 92 -8.65 7.15 -22.79
CA SER A 92 -9.70 8.19 -22.87
C SER A 92 -9.47 9.18 -24.03
N GLY A 93 -8.26 9.20 -24.61
CA GLY A 93 -7.86 10.14 -25.65
C GLY A 93 -7.05 11.33 -25.15
N ASP A 94 -7.01 11.54 -23.82
CA ASP A 94 -6.22 12.60 -23.22
C ASP A 94 -4.71 12.38 -23.40
N VAL A 95 -3.93 13.46 -23.37
CA VAL A 95 -2.46 13.44 -23.45
C VAL A 95 -1.89 14.21 -22.26
N THR A 96 -0.98 13.57 -21.52
CA THR A 96 -0.20 14.19 -20.41
C THR A 96 1.25 13.81 -20.51
#